data_AF-A0A0F9GA94-F1
#
_entry.id   AF-A0A0F9GA94-F1
#
_cell.length_a   1.000
_cell.length_b   1.000
_cell.length_c   1.000
_cell.angle_alpha   90.00
_cell.angle_beta   90.00
_cell.angle_gamma   90.00
#
_symmetry.space_group_name_H-M   'P 1'
#
loop_
_entity.id
_entity.type
_entity.pdbx_description
1 polymer ?
#
loop_
_entity_poly.entity_id
_entity_poly.type
_entity_poly.pdbx_seq_one_letter_code
_entity_poly.pdbx_strand_id
1 'polypeptide(L)' 'SISEVLANRPFLMGDSLSVPDIIAVHCGGWAQTAGFPLEDKLFLDYLDRLRDRPAFRKTVALMAA' A
#
# COMPACT_ATOMS: atom_id res chain seq x y z
N SER A 1 -13.02 -8.61 3.02
CA SER A 1 -11.94 -8.18 2.09
C SER A 1 -11.04 -7.13 2.75
N ILE A 2 -9.78 -6.94 2.30
CA ILE A 2 -8.92 -5.81 2.77
C ILE A 2 -9.66 -4.47 2.66
N SER A 3 -10.46 -4.30 1.62
CA SER A 3 -11.21 -3.07 1.36
C SER A 3 -12.33 -2.82 2.36
N GLU A 4 -12.97 -3.88 2.87
CA GLU A 4 -13.93 -3.74 3.98
C GLU A 4 -13.23 -3.25 5.25
N VAL A 5 -11.98 -3.68 5.49
CA VAL A 5 -11.18 -3.19 6.62
C VAL A 5 -10.86 -1.70 6.44
N LEU A 6 -10.54 -1.28 5.22
CA LEU A 6 -10.15 0.09 4.90
C LEU A 6 -11.33 1.06 4.74
N ALA A 7 -12.55 0.55 4.58
CA ALA A 7 -13.74 1.38 4.30
C ALA A 7 -13.96 2.49 5.33
N ASN A 8 -13.62 2.24 6.60
CA ASN A 8 -13.79 3.19 7.70
C ASN A 8 -12.50 3.41 8.51
N ARG A 9 -11.34 2.99 7.99
CA ARG A 9 -10.07 3.04 8.72
C ARG A 9 -8.94 3.46 7.79
N PRO A 10 -8.03 4.35 8.23
CA PRO A 10 -6.94 4.81 7.38
C PRO A 10 -5.83 3.77 7.19
N PHE A 11 -5.74 2.76 8.06
CA PHE A 11 -4.74 1.69 8.01
C PHE A 11 -5.34 0.35 8.42
N LEU A 12 -4.66 -0.76 8.10
CA LEU A 12 -5.16 -2.11 8.34
C LEU A 12 -5.37 -2.40 9.83
N MET A 13 -4.54 -1.80 10.68
CA MET A 13 -4.56 -1.98 12.13
C MET A 13 -5.14 -0.78 12.89
N GLY A 14 -5.73 0.22 12.22
CA GLY A 14 -6.48 1.30 12.85
C GLY A 14 -6.07 2.65 12.33
N ASP A 15 -5.79 3.58 13.25
CA ASP A 15 -5.55 4.99 12.92
C ASP A 15 -4.08 5.31 12.65
N SER A 16 -3.19 4.34 12.85
CA SER A 16 -1.75 4.51 12.67
C SER A 16 -1.17 3.48 11.70
N LEU A 17 -0.20 3.93 10.90
CA LEU A 17 0.59 3.07 10.03
C LEU A 17 1.33 2.03 10.87
N SER A 18 1.27 0.77 10.45
CA SER A 18 1.89 -0.36 11.12
C SER A 18 2.60 -1.29 10.13
N VAL A 19 3.25 -2.34 10.64
CA VAL A 19 3.95 -3.34 9.82
C VAL A 19 3.02 -4.01 8.80
N PRO A 20 1.79 -4.44 9.15
CA PRO A 20 0.83 -4.97 8.17
C PRO A 20 0.62 -4.08 6.95
N ASP A 21 0.60 -2.76 7.13
CA ASP A 21 0.41 -1.83 6.02
C ASP A 21 1.58 -1.84 5.04
N ILE A 22 2.80 -1.90 5.56
CA ILE A 22 4.02 -1.97 4.73
C ILE A 22 4.03 -3.26 3.91
N ILE A 23 3.68 -4.39 4.53
CA ILE A 23 3.62 -5.70 3.86
C ILE A 23 2.55 -5.68 2.77
N ALA A 24 1.35 -5.16 3.08
CA ALA A 24 0.26 -5.08 2.11
C ALA A 24 0.64 -4.22 0.89
N VAL A 25 1.30 -3.09 1.12
CA VAL A 25 1.77 -2.22 0.03
C VAL A 25 2.83 -2.88 -0.83
N HIS A 26 3.78 -3.58 -0.20
CA HIS A 26 4.80 -4.33 -0.92
C HIS A 26 4.19 -5.42 -1.80
N CYS A 27 3.32 -6.26 -1.24
CA CYS A 27 2.63 -7.32 -1.98
C CYS A 27 1.73 -6.75 -3.08
N GLY A 28 1.01 -5.66 -2.83
CA GLY A 28 0.19 -4.97 -3.83
C GLY A 28 1.02 -4.44 -4.99
N GLY A 29 2.17 -3.82 -4.72
CA GLY A 29 3.09 -3.35 -5.76
C GLY A 29 3.71 -4.49 -6.58
N TRP A 30 4.04 -5.62 -5.93
CA TRP A 30 4.47 -6.83 -6.63
C TRP A 30 3.36 -7.36 -7.54
N ALA A 31 2.12 -7.46 -7.06
CA ALA A 31 0.99 -7.97 -7.82
C ALA A 31 0.69 -7.11 -9.06
N GLN A 32 0.78 -5.77 -8.94
CA GLN A 32 0.70 -4.86 -10.09
C GLN A 32 1.80 -5.15 -11.12
N THR A 33 3.05 -5.32 -10.65
CA THR A 33 4.21 -5.59 -11.53
C THR A 33 4.09 -6.95 -12.21
N ALA A 34 3.52 -7.94 -11.52
CA ALA A 34 3.27 -9.27 -12.04
C ALA A 34 2.01 -9.37 -12.92
N GLY A 35 1.27 -8.26 -13.13
CA GLY A 35 0.12 -8.20 -14.03
C GLY A 35 -1.16 -8.84 -13.49
N PHE A 36 -1.27 -9.02 -12.17
CA PHE A 36 -2.52 -9.49 -11.58
C PHE A 36 -3.62 -8.43 -11.71
N PRO A 37 -4.88 -8.83 -11.98
CA PRO A 37 -6.00 -7.90 -12.03
C PRO A 37 -6.30 -7.39 -10.62
N LEU A 38 -5.96 -6.12 -10.37
CA LEU A 38 -6.30 -5.38 -9.15
C LEU A 38 -7.39 -4.37 -9.50
N GLU A 39 -8.65 -4.74 -9.31
CA GLU A 39 -9.82 -3.93 -9.69
C GLU A 39 -10.39 -3.12 -8.53
N ASP A 40 -9.94 -3.40 -7.30
CA ASP A 40 -10.47 -2.75 -6.11
C ASP A 40 -9.90 -1.34 -5.95
N LYS A 41 -10.74 -0.35 -6.25
CA LYS A 41 -10.37 1.06 -6.20
C LYS A 41 -9.90 1.52 -4.82
N LEU A 42 -10.55 1.06 -3.74
CA LEU A 42 -10.20 1.48 -2.39
C LEU A 42 -8.82 0.94 -2.00
N PHE A 43 -8.52 -0.29 -2.40
CA PHE A 43 -7.19 -0.85 -2.19
C PHE A 43 -6.13 -0.13 -3.04
N LEU A 44 -6.42 0.18 -4.31
CA LEU A 44 -5.50 0.95 -5.17
C LEU A 44 -5.20 2.34 -4.59
N ASP A 45 -6.22 3.09 -4.16
CA ASP A 45 -6.05 4.41 -3.55
C ASP A 45 -5.22 4.32 -2.25
N TYR A 46 -5.41 3.25 -1.48
CA TYR A 46 -4.60 2.95 -0.30
C TYR A 46 -3.12 2.68 -0.66
N LEU A 47 -2.84 1.87 -1.69
CA LEU A 47 -1.49 1.61 -2.17
C LEU A 47 -0.79 2.91 -2.58
N ASP A 48 -1.47 3.73 -3.39
CA ASP A 48 -0.92 4.98 -3.90
C ASP A 48 -0.60 5.95 -2.76
N ARG A 49 -1.53 6.14 -1.81
CA ARG A 49 -1.31 7.00 -0.65
C ARG A 49 -0.10 6.58 0.17
N LEU A 50 0.11 5.28 0.39
CA LEU A 50 1.24 4.81 1.19
C LEU A 50 2.58 4.90 0.45
N ARG A 51 2.57 4.78 -0.89
CA ARG A 51 3.73 4.98 -1.76
C ARG A 51 4.07 6.47 -1.93
N ASP A 52 3.09 7.36 -1.80
CA ASP A 52 3.29 8.81 -1.80
C ASP A 52 3.95 9.32 -0.50
N ARG A 53 4.16 8.50 0.52
CA ARG A 53 4.79 8.99 1.75
C ARG A 53 6.29 9.31 1.54
N PRO A 54 6.84 10.36 2.17
CA PRO A 54 8.26 10.71 2.05
C PRO A 54 9.22 9.55 2.37
N ALA A 55 8.89 8.76 3.39
CA ALA A 55 9.71 7.60 3.78
C ALA A 55 9.79 6.54 2.66
N PHE A 56 8.68 6.25 1.97
CA PHE A 56 8.68 5.29 0.87
C PHE A 56 9.52 5.81 -0.29
N ARG A 57 9.30 7.07 -0.71
CA ARG A 57 10.09 7.72 -1.76
C ARG A 57 11.59 7.69 -1.48
N LYS A 58 11.99 7.95 -0.24
CA LYS A 58 13.39 7.88 0.18
C LYS A 58 13.96 6.47 0.04
N THR A 59 13.22 5.44 0.46
CA THR A 59 13.66 4.05 0.30
C THR A 59 13.82 3.66 -1.17
N VAL A 60 12.88 4.04 -2.03
CA VAL A 60 12.99 3.78 -3.48
C VAL A 60 14.21 4.49 -4.08
N ALA A 61 14.46 5.74 -3.70
CA ALA A 61 15.65 6.46 -4.15
C ALA A 61 16.97 5.78 -3.74
N LEU A 62 17.01 5.14 -2.57
CA LEU A 62 18.19 4.37 -2.12
C LEU A 62 18.38 3.06 -2.89
N MET A 63 17.32 2.46 -3.43
CA MET A 63 17.42 1.24 -4.24
C MET A 63 17.90 1.50 -5.67
N ALA A 64 17.79 2.75 -6.14
CA ALA A 64 18.20 3.17 -7.48
C ALA A 64 19.65 3.70 -7.54
N ALA A 65 20.34 3.75 -6.39
CA ALA A 65 21.73 4.17 -6.24
C ALA A 65 22.64 2.94 -6.11
#